data_AF-A0A972ETJ1-F1
#
_entry.id   AF-A0A972ETJ1-F1
#
_cell.length_a   1.000
_cell.length_b   1.000
_cell.length_c   1.000
_cell.angle_alpha   90.00
_cell.angle_beta   90.00
_cell.angle_gamma   90.00
#
_symmetry.space_group_name_H-M   'P 1'
#
loop_
_entity.id
_entity.type
_entity.pdbx_description
1 polymer ?
#
loop_
_entity_poly.entity_id
_entity_poly.type
_entity_poly.pdbx_seq_one_letter_code
_entity_poly.pdbx_strand_id
1 'polypeptide(L)'
;MISNIPLLITYALSLIVMIGLPVLLAFLVVRRFNVSWWVVLAGVLTFLASQALRIPLVTGINTLFSKGILSVPAAQWVPVVNAVLAGLLAGICEETARWLGFKLMQKKTERYGSAFALGVGHGGAESILIAVLSIAIPIFTVLFYNPGAQIAKGVSTNDVQYMLFQISRFWLDPWHAGLLPGVERVIAISTQIVLATLVWKSIADRSFTWFGLAVLYHMVIDALAVFLRSKGWSLWSIEGVLAIFLLLNIYLLYRFWKEEAEIEDEVQTIDGEEDGYDEDRDEDDEDNDEDPSGEEQAQVEPLAVESDEQPFSEDADEEAAGTVEEDPR
;
A
#
# COMPACT_ATOMS: atom_id res chain seq x y z
N MET A 1 25.51 26.97 -22.40
CA MET A 1 24.90 25.64 -22.17
C MET A 1 23.80 25.45 -23.20
N ILE A 2 23.79 24.33 -23.91
CA ILE A 2 22.63 23.97 -24.74
C ILE A 2 21.59 23.43 -23.76
N SER A 3 20.56 24.21 -23.48
CA SER A 3 19.43 23.73 -22.67
C SER A 3 18.62 22.73 -23.50
N ASN A 4 18.59 21.48 -23.08
CA ASN A 4 17.76 20.43 -23.70
C ASN A 4 16.30 20.61 -23.24
N ILE A 5 15.58 21.55 -23.86
CA ILE A 5 14.18 21.83 -23.55
C ILE A 5 13.29 20.58 -23.75
N PRO A 6 13.43 19.79 -24.83
CA PRO A 6 12.67 18.54 -24.99
C PRO A 6 12.82 17.57 -23.82
N LEU A 7 14.03 17.44 -23.24
CA LEU A 7 14.25 16.61 -22.05
C LEU A 7 13.40 17.09 -20.86
N LEU A 8 13.36 18.39 -20.58
CA LEU A 8 12.51 18.93 -19.51
C LEU A 8 11.03 18.64 -19.73
N ILE A 9 10.54 18.78 -20.97
CA ILE A 9 9.14 18.49 -21.32
C ILE A 9 8.82 17.02 -21.01
N THR A 10 9.68 16.09 -21.42
CA THR A 10 9.43 14.67 -21.16
C THR A 10 9.49 14.29 -19.68
N TYR A 11 10.38 14.91 -18.89
CA TYR A 11 10.35 14.70 -17.45
C TYR A 11 9.07 15.27 -16.80
N ALA A 12 8.57 16.41 -17.28
CA ALA A 12 7.30 16.96 -16.82
C ALA A 12 6.15 16.00 -17.15
N LEU A 13 6.15 15.39 -18.35
CA LEU A 13 5.20 14.34 -18.71
C LEU A 13 5.30 13.13 -17.77
N SER A 14 6.51 12.67 -17.46
CA SER A 14 6.71 11.59 -16.48
C SER A 14 6.17 11.97 -15.11
N LEU A 15 6.43 13.19 -14.59
CA LEU A 15 5.88 13.63 -13.31
C LEU A 15 4.34 13.61 -13.30
N ILE A 16 3.70 14.04 -14.40
CA ILE A 16 2.24 13.97 -14.55
C ILE A 16 1.77 12.52 -14.47
N VAL A 17 2.45 11.58 -15.14
CA VAL A 17 2.09 10.15 -15.06
C VAL A 17 2.30 9.63 -13.64
N MET A 18 3.47 9.84 -13.06
CA MET A 18 3.85 9.25 -11.77
C MET A 18 3.01 9.75 -10.60
N ILE A 19 2.46 10.97 -10.67
CA ILE A 19 1.59 11.55 -9.63
C ILE A 19 0.12 11.39 -10.02
N GLY A 20 -0.22 11.72 -11.27
CA GLY A 20 -1.60 11.73 -11.76
C GLY A 20 -2.20 10.34 -11.90
N LEU A 21 -1.44 9.34 -12.38
CA LEU A 21 -1.95 7.98 -12.56
C LEU A 21 -2.38 7.35 -11.22
N PRO A 22 -1.57 7.34 -10.14
CA PRO A 22 -2.03 6.84 -8.84
C PRO A 22 -3.27 7.53 -8.30
N VAL A 23 -3.34 8.87 -8.39
CA VAL A 23 -4.48 9.65 -7.88
C VAL A 23 -5.75 9.32 -8.66
N LEU A 24 -5.64 9.23 -9.98
CA LEU A 24 -6.74 8.83 -10.85
C LEU A 24 -7.21 7.41 -10.53
N LEU A 25 -6.29 6.45 -10.43
CA LEU A 25 -6.63 5.07 -10.09
C LEU A 25 -7.28 4.95 -8.72
N ALA A 26 -6.80 5.70 -7.72
CA ALA A 26 -7.37 5.66 -6.38
C ALA A 26 -8.83 6.15 -6.40
N PHE A 27 -9.09 7.25 -7.09
CA PHE A 27 -10.45 7.78 -7.28
C PHE A 27 -11.35 6.79 -8.02
N LEU A 28 -10.85 6.21 -9.13
CA LEU A 28 -11.61 5.26 -9.94
C LEU A 28 -11.95 3.98 -9.16
N VAL A 29 -10.99 3.40 -8.43
CA VAL A 29 -11.21 2.17 -7.67
C VAL A 29 -12.19 2.39 -6.53
N VAL A 30 -12.02 3.46 -5.75
CA VAL A 30 -12.93 3.82 -4.65
C VAL A 30 -14.36 3.98 -5.18
N ARG A 31 -14.52 4.69 -6.30
CA ARG A 31 -15.84 4.94 -6.90
C ARG A 31 -16.44 3.69 -7.54
N ARG A 32 -15.65 2.88 -8.25
CA ARG A 32 -16.12 1.73 -9.03
C ARG A 32 -16.45 0.52 -8.16
N PHE A 33 -15.71 0.31 -7.08
CA PHE A 33 -15.86 -0.85 -6.20
C PHE A 33 -16.48 -0.51 -4.83
N ASN A 34 -16.83 0.77 -4.61
CA ASN A 34 -17.40 1.26 -3.36
C ASN A 34 -16.55 0.85 -2.14
N VAL A 35 -15.24 1.05 -2.27
CA VAL A 35 -14.23 0.73 -1.24
C VAL A 35 -13.88 1.99 -0.46
N SER A 36 -13.61 1.85 0.83
CA SER A 36 -13.25 2.99 1.67
C SER A 36 -11.88 3.59 1.30
N TRP A 37 -11.76 4.92 1.28
CA TRP A 37 -10.48 5.65 1.17
C TRP A 37 -9.45 5.22 2.21
N TRP A 38 -9.89 4.72 3.37
CA TRP A 38 -9.00 4.17 4.40
C TRP A 38 -8.19 2.98 3.89
N VAL A 39 -8.70 2.20 2.94
CA VAL A 39 -7.97 1.07 2.35
C VAL A 39 -6.83 1.56 1.45
N VAL A 40 -7.07 2.64 0.69
CA VAL A 40 -6.01 3.32 -0.08
C VAL A 40 -4.94 3.88 0.86
N LEU A 41 -5.34 4.54 1.94
CA LEU A 41 -4.41 5.07 2.94
C LEU A 41 -3.59 3.96 3.60
N ALA A 42 -4.20 2.81 3.91
CA ALA A 42 -3.43 1.67 4.41
C ALA A 42 -2.44 1.15 3.38
N GLY A 43 -2.77 1.17 2.08
CA GLY A 43 -1.80 0.92 1.01
C GLY A 43 -0.58 1.83 1.12
N VAL A 44 -0.79 3.14 1.26
CA VAL A 44 0.29 4.13 1.48
C VAL A 44 1.12 3.78 2.72
N LEU A 45 0.46 3.48 3.83
CA LEU A 45 1.15 3.14 5.09
C LEU A 45 1.93 1.82 4.99
N THR A 46 1.44 0.83 4.25
CA THR A 46 2.15 -0.45 4.06
C THR A 46 3.45 -0.25 3.30
N PHE A 47 3.48 0.64 2.31
CA PHE A 47 4.72 1.03 1.62
C PHE A 47 5.68 1.76 2.56
N LEU A 48 5.21 2.76 3.31
CA LEU A 48 6.09 3.48 4.24
C LEU A 48 6.67 2.56 5.32
N ALA A 49 5.84 1.67 5.87
CA ALA A 49 6.26 0.69 6.88
C ALA A 49 7.25 -0.34 6.32
N SER A 50 7.02 -0.84 5.10
CA SER A 50 7.96 -1.78 4.47
C SER A 50 9.33 -1.15 4.24
N GLN A 51 9.37 0.12 3.80
CA GLN A 51 10.65 0.84 3.62
C GLN A 51 11.36 1.11 4.95
N ALA A 52 10.62 1.45 6.00
CA ALA A 52 11.17 1.63 7.35
C ALA A 52 11.85 0.36 7.88
N LEU A 53 11.38 -0.83 7.48
CA LEU A 53 12.01 -2.12 7.80
C LEU A 53 13.13 -2.50 6.83
N ARG A 54 12.91 -2.32 5.51
CA ARG A 54 13.81 -2.74 4.45
C ARG A 54 15.14 -1.97 4.47
N ILE A 55 15.10 -0.65 4.68
CA ILE A 55 16.28 0.22 4.68
C ILE A 55 17.32 -0.20 5.74
N PRO A 56 16.98 -0.34 7.05
CA PRO A 56 17.94 -0.78 8.04
C PRO A 56 18.41 -2.21 7.80
N LEU A 57 17.55 -3.10 7.28
CA LEU A 57 17.93 -4.48 6.96
C LEU A 57 18.97 -4.57 5.85
N VAL A 58 18.76 -3.85 4.74
CA VAL A 58 19.74 -3.74 3.64
C VAL A 58 21.04 -3.11 4.13
N THR A 59 20.96 -2.05 4.94
CA THR A 59 22.14 -1.38 5.52
C THR A 59 22.92 -2.32 6.46
N GLY A 60 22.20 -3.11 7.26
CA GLY A 60 22.78 -4.13 8.13
C GLY A 60 23.54 -5.19 7.33
N ILE A 61 22.91 -5.76 6.29
CA ILE A 61 23.55 -6.75 5.41
C ILE A 61 24.79 -6.18 4.72
N ASN A 62 24.72 -4.96 4.19
CA ASN A 62 25.87 -4.27 3.61
C ASN A 62 26.99 -4.07 4.63
N THR A 63 26.64 -3.77 5.88
CA THR A 63 27.61 -3.64 6.99
C THR A 63 28.27 -4.97 7.33
N LEU A 64 27.54 -6.09 7.26
CA LEU A 64 28.10 -7.42 7.49
C LEU A 64 29.11 -7.80 6.40
N PHE A 65 28.85 -7.47 5.14
CA PHE A 65 29.83 -7.63 4.06
C PHE A 65 31.04 -6.70 4.22
N SER A 66 30.82 -5.42 4.53
CA SER A 66 31.92 -4.45 4.64
C SER A 66 32.85 -4.72 5.83
N LYS A 67 32.33 -5.29 6.93
CA LYS A 67 33.10 -5.75 8.08
C LYS A 67 33.74 -7.13 7.90
N GLY A 68 33.50 -7.80 6.77
CA GLY A 68 34.03 -9.14 6.50
C GLY A 68 33.39 -10.25 7.36
N ILE A 69 32.25 -10.00 8.01
CA ILE A 69 31.50 -11.02 8.77
C ILE A 69 30.84 -12.00 7.80
N LEU A 70 30.28 -11.48 6.69
CA LEU A 70 29.85 -12.28 5.56
C LEU A 70 30.97 -12.31 4.50
N SER A 71 31.23 -13.50 3.96
CA SER A 71 32.19 -13.67 2.87
C SER A 71 31.66 -13.04 1.59
N VAL A 72 32.48 -12.18 0.98
CA VAL A 72 32.13 -11.59 -0.32
C VAL A 72 32.14 -12.69 -1.38
N PRO A 73 31.05 -12.85 -2.18
CA PRO A 73 31.01 -13.82 -3.26
C PRO A 73 32.12 -13.57 -4.28
N ALA A 74 32.53 -14.61 -5.01
CA ALA A 74 33.41 -14.41 -6.16
C ALA A 74 32.79 -13.40 -7.15
N ALA A 75 33.62 -12.57 -7.80
CA ALA A 75 33.17 -11.44 -8.61
C ALA A 75 32.07 -11.80 -9.65
N GLN A 76 32.16 -12.99 -10.24
CA GLN A 76 31.17 -13.50 -11.20
C GLN A 76 29.77 -13.73 -10.60
N TRP A 77 29.68 -14.00 -9.30
CA TRP A 77 28.45 -14.26 -8.55
C TRP A 77 27.85 -13.02 -7.89
N VAL A 78 28.62 -11.93 -7.71
CA VAL A 78 28.14 -10.69 -7.09
C VAL A 78 26.85 -10.16 -7.74
N PRO A 79 26.72 -10.07 -9.08
CA PRO A 79 25.46 -9.73 -9.74
C PRO A 79 24.24 -10.53 -9.29
N VAL A 80 24.40 -11.86 -9.20
CA VAL A 80 23.32 -12.79 -8.87
C VAL A 80 22.96 -12.67 -7.40
N VAL A 81 23.95 -12.62 -6.52
CA VAL A 81 23.73 -12.50 -5.07
C VAL A 81 23.05 -11.17 -4.75
N ASN A 82 23.49 -10.06 -5.35
CA ASN A 82 22.86 -8.76 -5.14
C ASN A 82 21.42 -8.74 -5.65
N ALA A 83 21.16 -9.33 -6.83
CA ALA A 83 19.82 -9.42 -7.38
C ALA A 83 18.87 -10.22 -6.49
N VAL A 84 19.28 -11.43 -6.08
CA VAL A 84 18.48 -12.30 -5.21
C VAL A 84 18.24 -11.66 -3.85
N LEU A 85 19.28 -11.10 -3.22
CA LEU A 85 19.13 -10.43 -1.92
C LEU A 85 18.22 -9.20 -2.03
N ALA A 86 18.41 -8.34 -3.04
CA ALA A 86 17.61 -7.15 -3.21
C ALA A 86 16.13 -7.48 -3.41
N GLY A 87 15.82 -8.45 -4.30
CA GLY A 87 14.46 -8.88 -4.58
C GLY A 87 13.81 -9.64 -3.43
N LEU A 88 14.56 -10.51 -2.74
CA LEU A 88 14.02 -11.28 -1.62
C LEU A 88 13.66 -10.37 -0.43
N LEU A 89 14.54 -9.40 -0.13
CA LEU A 89 14.28 -8.43 0.92
C LEU A 89 13.12 -7.50 0.55
N ALA A 90 12.99 -7.12 -0.72
CA ALA A 90 11.81 -6.40 -1.23
C ALA A 90 10.53 -7.20 -0.97
N GLY A 91 10.47 -8.42 -1.51
CA GLY A 91 9.30 -9.28 -1.41
C GLY A 91 8.91 -9.58 0.03
N ILE A 92 9.84 -10.00 0.89
CA ILE A 92 9.50 -10.28 2.29
C ILE A 92 9.02 -9.03 3.02
N CYS A 93 9.73 -7.90 2.92
CA CYS A 93 9.36 -6.70 3.66
C CYS A 93 8.03 -6.10 3.16
N GLU A 94 7.87 -5.96 1.86
CA GLU A 94 6.70 -5.32 1.25
C GLU A 94 5.45 -6.20 1.35
N GLU A 95 5.56 -7.50 1.05
CA GLU A 95 4.41 -8.39 1.16
C GLU A 95 4.00 -8.61 2.63
N THR A 96 4.94 -8.68 3.57
CA THR A 96 4.61 -8.80 5.00
C THR A 96 3.89 -7.55 5.51
N ALA A 97 4.37 -6.35 5.14
CA ALA A 97 3.69 -5.11 5.50
C ALA A 97 2.27 -5.07 4.92
N ARG A 98 2.10 -5.53 3.68
CA ARG A 98 0.81 -5.64 3.01
C ARG A 98 -0.14 -6.62 3.70
N TRP A 99 0.36 -7.80 4.05
CA TRP A 99 -0.41 -8.82 4.77
C TRP A 99 -0.89 -8.32 6.13
N LEU A 100 -0.01 -7.64 6.88
CA LEU A 100 -0.39 -6.97 8.11
C LEU A 100 -1.43 -5.87 7.86
N GLY A 101 -1.28 -5.07 6.80
CA GLY A 101 -2.25 -4.05 6.42
C GLY A 101 -3.65 -4.62 6.17
N PHE A 102 -3.76 -5.68 5.38
CA PHE A 102 -5.03 -6.37 5.16
C PHE A 102 -5.58 -6.98 6.45
N LYS A 103 -4.74 -7.63 7.27
CA LYS A 103 -5.18 -8.26 8.52
C LYS A 103 -5.71 -7.23 9.53
N LEU A 104 -5.05 -6.09 9.66
CA LEU A 104 -5.48 -4.99 10.55
C LEU A 104 -6.77 -4.33 10.06
N MET A 105 -7.03 -4.38 8.75
CA MET A 105 -8.20 -3.79 8.11
C MET A 105 -9.26 -4.80 7.66
N GLN A 106 -9.22 -6.03 8.16
CA GLN A 106 -10.02 -7.14 7.64
C GLN A 106 -11.50 -6.78 7.44
N LYS A 107 -12.12 -6.08 8.40
CA LYS A 107 -13.53 -5.61 8.35
C LYS A 107 -13.86 -4.65 7.20
N LYS A 108 -12.85 -4.06 6.56
CA LYS A 108 -12.96 -3.10 5.44
C LYS A 108 -12.38 -3.67 4.15
N THR A 109 -11.79 -4.86 4.19
CA THR A 109 -11.08 -5.48 3.06
C THR A 109 -11.67 -6.82 2.64
N GLU A 110 -12.96 -7.04 2.91
CA GLU A 110 -13.66 -8.28 2.54
C GLU A 110 -13.91 -8.38 1.03
N ARG A 111 -14.09 -7.24 0.36
CA ARG A 111 -14.37 -7.19 -1.09
C ARG A 111 -13.09 -7.28 -1.90
N TYR A 112 -13.19 -7.91 -3.07
CA TYR A 112 -12.08 -7.98 -4.04
C TYR A 112 -11.53 -6.59 -4.43
N GLY A 113 -12.39 -5.59 -4.57
CA GLY A 113 -11.99 -4.21 -4.87
C GLY A 113 -11.01 -3.61 -3.86
N SER A 114 -10.98 -4.13 -2.62
CA SER A 114 -10.03 -3.70 -1.59
C SER A 114 -8.59 -4.11 -1.90
N ALA A 115 -8.38 -5.20 -2.66
CA ALA A 115 -7.07 -5.56 -3.17
C ALA A 115 -6.52 -4.48 -4.11
N PHE A 116 -7.35 -4.01 -5.05
CA PHE A 116 -6.99 -2.91 -5.94
C PHE A 116 -6.72 -1.61 -5.18
N ALA A 117 -7.59 -1.26 -4.23
CA ALA A 117 -7.47 -0.01 -3.49
C ALA A 117 -6.16 0.04 -2.69
N LEU A 118 -5.82 -1.06 -2.00
CA LEU A 118 -4.58 -1.14 -1.23
C LEU A 118 -3.36 -1.15 -2.17
N GLY A 119 -3.39 -1.94 -3.25
CA GLY A 119 -2.31 -1.99 -4.24
C GLY A 119 -2.04 -0.64 -4.91
N VAL A 120 -3.09 0.11 -5.27
CA VAL A 120 -2.99 1.48 -5.78
C VAL A 120 -2.40 2.43 -4.74
N GLY A 121 -2.82 2.31 -3.47
CA GLY A 121 -2.23 3.12 -2.39
C GLY A 121 -0.74 2.85 -2.22
N HIS A 122 -0.34 1.57 -2.22
CA HIS A 122 1.05 1.14 -2.04
C HIS A 122 1.94 1.57 -3.21
N GLY A 123 1.61 1.13 -4.43
CA GLY A 123 2.37 1.48 -5.63
C GLY A 123 2.28 2.96 -5.98
N GLY A 124 1.18 3.62 -5.60
CA GLY A 124 1.01 5.06 -5.72
C GLY A 124 1.93 5.86 -4.83
N ALA A 125 2.06 5.47 -3.56
CA ALA A 125 3.00 6.08 -2.63
C ALA A 125 4.44 5.94 -3.12
N GLU A 126 4.81 4.73 -3.57
CA GLU A 126 6.12 4.48 -4.17
C GLU A 126 6.36 5.38 -5.39
N SER A 127 5.39 5.44 -6.30
CA SER A 127 5.46 6.24 -7.53
C SER A 127 5.64 7.74 -7.23
N ILE A 128 4.85 8.30 -6.32
CA ILE A 128 4.93 9.71 -5.92
C ILE A 128 6.26 10.00 -5.22
N LEU A 129 6.70 9.12 -4.31
CA LEU A 129 7.96 9.31 -3.59
C LEU A 129 9.14 9.34 -4.57
N ILE A 130 9.20 8.41 -5.53
CA ILE A 130 10.25 8.38 -6.55
C ILE A 130 10.15 9.59 -7.49
N ALA A 131 8.94 10.02 -7.87
CA ALA A 131 8.74 11.22 -8.67
C ALA A 131 9.36 12.46 -8.01
N VAL A 132 9.16 12.62 -6.70
CA VAL A 132 9.71 13.74 -5.95
C VAL A 132 11.23 13.62 -5.80
N LEU A 133 11.71 12.48 -5.28
CA LEU A 133 13.11 12.31 -4.92
C LEU A 133 14.04 12.20 -6.14
N SER A 134 13.62 11.47 -7.17
CA SER A 134 14.48 11.13 -8.30
C SER A 134 14.29 12.04 -9.51
N ILE A 135 13.25 12.88 -9.55
CA ILE A 135 12.97 13.74 -10.71
C ILE A 135 12.75 15.20 -10.29
N ALA A 136 11.77 15.47 -9.42
CA ALA A 136 11.41 16.85 -9.08
C ALA A 136 12.57 17.60 -8.39
N ILE A 137 13.24 16.97 -7.42
CA ILE A 137 14.41 17.56 -6.72
C ILE A 137 15.60 17.77 -7.70
N PRO A 138 16.01 16.79 -8.51
CA PRO A 138 17.06 17.01 -9.52
C PRO A 138 16.73 18.10 -10.54
N ILE A 139 15.49 18.16 -11.07
CA ILE A 139 15.08 19.21 -12.01
C ILE A 139 15.10 20.58 -11.34
N PHE A 140 14.56 20.68 -10.12
CA PHE A 140 14.64 21.92 -9.36
C PHE A 140 16.10 22.36 -9.17
N THR A 141 16.99 21.42 -8.85
CA THR A 141 18.42 21.67 -8.73
C THR A 141 18.99 22.18 -10.06
N VAL A 142 18.75 21.49 -11.17
CA VAL A 142 19.25 21.89 -12.49
C VAL A 142 18.78 23.29 -12.90
N LEU A 143 17.54 23.66 -12.58
CA LEU A 143 16.95 24.95 -12.96
C LEU A 143 17.38 26.10 -12.05
N PHE A 144 17.61 25.85 -10.77
CA PHE A 144 17.77 26.91 -9.76
C PHE A 144 19.10 26.88 -8.99
N TYR A 145 20.01 25.95 -9.29
CA TYR A 145 21.29 25.88 -8.61
C TYR A 145 22.13 27.14 -8.86
N ASN A 146 22.54 27.79 -7.78
CA ASN A 146 23.37 28.99 -7.81
C ASN A 146 24.72 28.71 -7.12
N PRO A 147 25.81 28.49 -7.88
CA PRO A 147 27.13 28.19 -7.33
C PRO A 147 27.65 29.26 -6.37
N GLY A 148 27.47 30.55 -6.70
CA GLY A 148 27.93 31.66 -5.88
C GLY A 148 27.23 31.70 -4.52
N ALA A 149 25.91 31.43 -4.51
CA ALA A 149 25.15 31.34 -3.26
C ALA A 149 25.58 30.14 -2.39
N GLN A 150 25.98 29.02 -2.99
CA GLN A 150 26.48 27.85 -2.23
C GLN A 150 27.86 28.13 -1.64
N ILE A 151 28.77 28.75 -2.39
CA ILE A 151 30.08 29.16 -1.89
C ILE A 151 29.91 30.17 -0.73
N ALA A 152 29.00 31.13 -0.87
CA ALA A 152 28.70 32.09 0.19
C ALA A 152 28.12 31.42 1.47
N LYS A 153 27.47 30.26 1.34
CA LYS A 153 27.01 29.42 2.46
C LYS A 153 28.12 28.54 3.07
N GLY A 154 29.36 28.64 2.58
CA GLY A 154 30.49 27.86 3.06
C GLY A 154 30.59 26.46 2.46
N VAL A 155 29.82 26.13 1.41
CA VAL A 155 29.97 24.86 0.69
C VAL A 155 31.34 24.85 -0.01
N SER A 156 32.05 23.73 0.07
CA SER A 156 33.38 23.61 -0.52
C SER A 156 33.33 23.81 -2.04
N THR A 157 34.38 24.40 -2.61
CA THR A 157 34.47 24.59 -4.07
C THR A 157 34.45 23.25 -4.81
N ASN A 158 35.00 22.18 -4.22
CA ASN A 158 34.96 20.84 -4.79
C ASN A 158 33.53 20.31 -4.93
N ASP A 159 32.70 20.45 -3.89
CA ASP A 159 31.30 20.00 -3.93
C ASP A 159 30.48 20.82 -4.94
N VAL A 160 30.75 22.12 -5.03
CA VAL A 160 30.10 22.99 -6.02
C VAL A 160 30.48 22.59 -7.44
N GLN A 161 31.75 22.28 -7.70
CA GLN A 161 32.19 21.79 -9.01
C GLN A 161 31.59 20.41 -9.34
N TYR A 162 31.49 19.53 -8.36
CA TYR A 162 30.81 18.25 -8.53
C TYR A 162 29.34 18.43 -8.90
N MET A 163 28.61 19.32 -8.22
CA MET A 163 27.22 19.63 -8.56
C MET A 163 27.08 20.24 -9.96
N LEU A 164 27.96 21.16 -10.34
CA LEU A 164 27.99 21.72 -11.70
C LEU A 164 28.26 20.64 -12.75
N PHE A 165 29.14 19.68 -12.47
CA PHE A 165 29.36 18.52 -13.32
C PHE A 165 28.07 17.70 -13.48
N GLN A 166 27.36 17.37 -12.39
CA GLN A 166 26.10 16.64 -12.45
C GLN A 166 25.03 17.40 -13.26
N ILE A 167 24.92 18.73 -13.09
CA ILE A 167 24.02 19.58 -13.88
C ILE A 167 24.40 19.53 -15.37
N SER A 168 25.69 19.58 -15.69
CA SER A 168 26.14 19.47 -17.09
C SER A 168 25.79 18.11 -17.70
N ARG A 169 25.89 17.03 -16.92
CA ARG A 169 25.53 15.66 -17.35
C ARG A 169 24.05 15.53 -17.64
N PHE A 170 23.19 16.13 -16.81
CA PHE A 170 21.74 16.14 -17.04
C PHE A 170 21.39 16.67 -18.43
N TRP A 171 21.98 17.80 -18.85
CA TRP A 171 21.68 18.40 -20.16
C TRP A 171 22.19 17.60 -21.37
N LEU A 172 23.09 16.65 -21.15
CA LEU A 172 23.61 15.76 -22.20
C LEU A 172 22.71 14.55 -22.45
N ASP A 173 21.78 14.25 -21.54
CA ASP A 173 20.87 13.12 -21.71
C ASP A 173 19.94 13.36 -22.90
N PRO A 174 19.64 12.32 -23.70
CA PRO A 174 18.74 12.45 -24.83
C PRO A 174 17.32 12.74 -24.35
N TRP A 175 16.54 13.48 -25.13
CA TRP A 175 15.21 13.93 -24.73
C TRP A 175 14.31 12.79 -24.25
N HIS A 176 14.36 11.62 -24.88
CA HIS A 176 13.51 10.49 -24.49
C HIS A 176 13.87 9.90 -23.12
N ALA A 177 15.05 10.17 -22.57
CA ALA A 177 15.43 9.71 -21.22
C ALA A 177 14.44 10.21 -20.16
N GLY A 178 13.83 11.39 -20.35
CA GLY A 178 12.85 11.92 -19.41
C GLY A 178 11.51 11.16 -19.40
N LEU A 179 11.20 10.35 -20.41
CA LEU A 179 9.97 9.51 -20.46
C LEU A 179 10.10 8.21 -19.64
N LEU A 180 11.34 7.76 -19.44
CA LEU A 180 11.62 6.45 -18.88
C LEU A 180 11.02 6.25 -17.47
N PRO A 181 11.14 7.21 -16.51
CA PRO A 181 10.57 7.02 -15.19
C PRO A 181 9.03 6.88 -15.20
N GLY A 182 8.35 7.58 -16.13
CA GLY A 182 6.91 7.43 -16.30
C GLY A 182 6.52 6.01 -16.74
N VAL A 183 7.28 5.45 -17.69
CA VAL A 183 7.08 4.06 -18.17
C VAL A 183 7.31 3.05 -17.05
N GLU A 184 8.42 3.19 -16.32
CA GLU A 184 8.75 2.37 -15.16
C GLU A 184 7.61 2.33 -14.14
N ARG A 185 6.98 3.48 -13.86
CA ARG A 185 5.88 3.55 -12.89
C ARG A 185 4.59 2.91 -13.37
N VAL A 186 4.26 2.96 -14.66
CA VAL A 186 3.09 2.23 -15.19
C VAL A 186 3.26 0.73 -14.97
N ILE A 187 4.46 0.20 -15.26
CA ILE A 187 4.78 -1.20 -15.04
C ILE A 187 4.74 -1.53 -13.55
N ALA A 188 5.43 -0.76 -12.71
CA ALA A 188 5.51 -0.99 -11.27
C ALA A 188 4.13 -0.96 -10.59
N ILE A 189 3.27 0.03 -10.89
CA ILE A 189 1.93 0.12 -10.31
C ILE A 189 1.10 -1.12 -10.68
N SER A 190 1.18 -1.62 -11.91
CA SER A 190 0.48 -2.86 -12.30
C SER A 190 0.93 -4.06 -11.46
N THR A 191 2.24 -4.17 -11.21
CA THR A 191 2.82 -5.22 -10.35
C THR A 191 2.34 -5.08 -8.92
N GLN A 192 2.36 -3.87 -8.35
CA GLN A 192 1.94 -3.63 -6.97
C GLN A 192 0.45 -3.96 -6.75
N ILE A 193 -0.40 -3.76 -7.76
CA ILE A 193 -1.81 -4.17 -7.71
C ILE A 193 -1.93 -5.70 -7.73
N VAL A 194 -1.21 -6.40 -8.62
CA VAL A 194 -1.21 -7.88 -8.66
C VAL A 194 -0.73 -8.47 -7.34
N LEU A 195 0.36 -7.96 -6.80
CA LEU A 195 0.91 -8.42 -5.52
C LEU A 195 -0.10 -8.20 -4.39
N ALA A 196 -0.80 -7.06 -4.39
CA ALA A 196 -1.88 -6.83 -3.43
C ALA A 196 -3.04 -7.80 -3.57
N THR A 197 -3.42 -8.18 -4.78
CA THR A 197 -4.40 -9.25 -5.03
C THR A 197 -3.93 -10.59 -4.49
N LEU A 198 -2.68 -10.99 -4.73
CA LEU A 198 -2.15 -12.26 -4.22
C LEU A 198 -2.13 -12.28 -2.67
N VAL A 199 -1.68 -11.21 -2.03
CA VAL A 199 -1.71 -11.13 -0.56
C VAL A 199 -3.13 -11.11 -0.01
N TRP A 200 -4.05 -10.42 -0.66
CA TRP A 200 -5.46 -10.42 -0.27
C TRP A 200 -6.07 -11.84 -0.36
N LYS A 201 -5.84 -12.57 -1.47
CA LYS A 201 -6.29 -13.97 -1.62
C LYS A 201 -5.71 -14.89 -0.54
N SER A 202 -4.52 -14.59 -0.02
CA SER A 202 -3.96 -15.38 1.10
C SER A 202 -4.81 -15.34 2.37
N ILE A 203 -5.54 -14.24 2.56
CA ILE A 203 -6.44 -14.03 3.71
C ILE A 203 -7.86 -14.49 3.35
N ALA A 204 -8.36 -14.12 2.16
CA ALA A 204 -9.70 -14.49 1.70
C ALA A 204 -9.86 -16.02 1.59
N ASP A 205 -8.92 -16.70 0.92
CA ASP A 205 -8.97 -18.15 0.68
C ASP A 205 -8.41 -18.95 1.88
N ARG A 206 -7.96 -18.27 2.94
CA ARG A 206 -7.26 -18.86 4.09
C ARG A 206 -6.06 -19.75 3.70
N SER A 207 -5.42 -19.43 2.57
CA SER A 207 -4.33 -20.20 1.98
C SER A 207 -3.04 -19.37 1.92
N PHE A 208 -2.07 -19.70 2.78
CA PHE A 208 -0.78 -19.00 2.83
C PHE A 208 0.08 -19.20 1.57
N THR A 209 -0.30 -20.14 0.69
CA THR A 209 0.34 -20.35 -0.61
C THR A 209 0.33 -19.07 -1.45
N TRP A 210 -0.77 -18.31 -1.42
CA TRP A 210 -0.87 -17.05 -2.17
C TRP A 210 0.10 -15.98 -1.68
N PHE A 211 0.37 -15.94 -0.37
CA PHE A 211 1.40 -15.06 0.18
C PHE A 211 2.80 -15.46 -0.31
N GLY A 212 3.11 -16.76 -0.30
CA GLY A 212 4.37 -17.28 -0.84
C GLY A 212 4.54 -16.95 -2.33
N LEU A 213 3.45 -17.04 -3.12
CA LEU A 213 3.45 -16.64 -4.53
C LEU A 213 3.67 -15.13 -4.71
N ALA A 214 3.08 -14.28 -3.86
CA ALA A 214 3.32 -12.84 -3.88
C ALA A 214 4.81 -12.52 -3.63
N VAL A 215 5.40 -13.09 -2.58
CA VAL A 215 6.82 -12.90 -2.26
C VAL A 215 7.71 -13.38 -3.40
N LEU A 216 7.42 -14.55 -3.98
CA LEU A 216 8.18 -15.10 -5.10
C LEU A 216 8.07 -14.22 -6.35
N TYR A 217 6.87 -13.78 -6.72
CA TYR A 217 6.64 -12.95 -7.89
C TYR A 217 7.35 -11.59 -7.76
N HIS A 218 7.23 -10.96 -6.60
CA HIS A 218 7.92 -9.72 -6.28
C HIS A 218 9.43 -9.90 -6.38
N MET A 219 9.97 -10.93 -5.72
CA MET A 219 11.41 -11.25 -5.76
C MET A 219 11.90 -11.41 -7.18
N VAL A 220 11.18 -12.13 -8.04
CA VAL A 220 11.59 -12.37 -9.43
C VAL A 220 11.68 -11.07 -10.22
N ILE A 221 10.69 -10.19 -10.12
CA ILE A 221 10.68 -8.92 -10.86
C ILE A 221 11.83 -8.01 -10.41
N ASP A 222 11.99 -7.79 -9.10
CA ASP A 222 13.04 -6.94 -8.55
C ASP A 222 14.43 -7.52 -8.82
N ALA A 223 14.61 -8.83 -8.63
CA ALA A 223 15.88 -9.49 -8.90
C ALA A 223 16.24 -9.40 -10.38
N LEU A 224 15.27 -9.54 -11.30
CA LEU A 224 15.51 -9.41 -12.74
C LEU A 224 15.98 -7.99 -13.09
N ALA A 225 15.30 -6.96 -12.57
CA ALA A 225 15.68 -5.57 -12.79
C ALA A 225 17.11 -5.28 -12.29
N VAL A 226 17.42 -5.69 -11.05
CA VAL A 226 18.76 -5.50 -10.45
C VAL A 226 19.82 -6.29 -11.21
N PHE A 227 19.53 -7.53 -11.59
CA PHE A 227 20.46 -8.39 -12.32
C PHE A 227 20.80 -7.79 -13.69
N LEU A 228 19.80 -7.43 -14.50
CA LEU A 228 20.04 -6.84 -15.82
C LEU A 228 20.80 -5.51 -15.72
N ARG A 229 20.46 -4.67 -14.72
CA ARG A 229 21.19 -3.44 -14.44
C ARG A 229 22.66 -3.70 -14.12
N SER A 230 22.94 -4.71 -13.30
CA SER A 230 24.32 -5.10 -12.95
C SER A 230 25.13 -5.67 -14.14
N LYS A 231 24.45 -6.17 -15.18
CA LYS A 231 25.06 -6.62 -16.44
C LYS A 231 25.27 -5.49 -17.45
N GLY A 232 24.96 -4.25 -17.09
CA GLY A 232 25.15 -3.08 -17.94
C GLY A 232 24.10 -2.92 -19.03
N TRP A 233 22.94 -3.57 -18.90
CA TRP A 233 21.82 -3.35 -19.82
C TRP A 233 21.34 -1.89 -19.72
N SER A 234 20.96 -1.33 -20.86
CA SER A 234 20.34 -0.01 -20.90
C SER A 234 18.99 -0.05 -20.16
N LEU A 235 18.59 1.06 -19.53
CA LEU A 235 17.32 1.10 -18.79
C LEU A 235 16.13 0.80 -19.71
N TRP A 236 16.12 1.33 -20.92
CA TRP A 236 15.09 1.00 -21.92
C TRP A 236 15.00 -0.49 -22.25
N SER A 237 16.13 -1.20 -22.27
CA SER A 237 16.15 -2.65 -22.48
C SER A 237 15.57 -3.40 -21.29
N ILE A 238 15.83 -2.93 -20.06
CA ILE A 238 15.27 -3.50 -18.83
C ILE A 238 13.76 -3.30 -18.83
N GLU A 239 13.28 -2.08 -19.11
CA GLU A 239 11.84 -1.79 -19.20
C GLU A 239 11.16 -2.59 -20.32
N GLY A 240 11.84 -2.83 -21.44
CA GLY A 240 11.34 -3.70 -22.50
C GLY A 240 11.08 -5.13 -22.01
N VAL A 241 11.94 -5.67 -21.13
CA VAL A 241 11.74 -6.97 -20.50
C VAL A 241 10.61 -6.90 -19.46
N LEU A 242 10.58 -5.86 -18.62
CA LEU A 242 9.55 -5.69 -17.60
C LEU A 242 8.16 -5.40 -18.19
N ALA A 243 8.07 -4.87 -19.40
CA ALA A 243 6.82 -4.70 -20.13
C ALA A 243 6.11 -6.04 -20.42
N ILE A 244 6.85 -7.16 -20.50
CA ILE A 244 6.24 -8.50 -20.60
C ILE A 244 5.46 -8.82 -19.32
N PHE A 245 6.02 -8.44 -18.16
CA PHE A 245 5.33 -8.58 -16.88
C PHE A 245 4.13 -7.65 -16.77
N LEU A 246 4.16 -6.46 -17.37
CA LEU A 246 2.96 -5.60 -17.46
C LEU A 246 1.82 -6.33 -18.19
N LEU A 247 2.09 -6.98 -19.32
CA LEU A 247 1.08 -7.75 -20.04
C LEU A 247 0.55 -8.93 -19.21
N LEU A 248 1.46 -9.64 -18.52
CA LEU A 248 1.10 -10.71 -17.59
C LEU A 248 0.25 -10.17 -16.44
N ASN A 249 0.60 -9.03 -15.85
CA ASN A 249 -0.14 -8.40 -14.77
C ASN A 249 -1.56 -8.05 -15.20
N ILE A 250 -1.72 -7.44 -16.39
CA ILE A 250 -3.05 -7.13 -16.95
C ILE A 250 -3.87 -8.41 -17.10
N TYR A 251 -3.27 -9.47 -17.65
CA TYR A 251 -3.93 -10.77 -17.78
C TYR A 251 -4.34 -11.37 -16.43
N LEU A 252 -3.45 -11.34 -15.43
CA LEU A 252 -3.74 -11.85 -14.08
C LEU A 252 -4.85 -11.05 -13.40
N LEU A 253 -4.82 -9.72 -13.49
CA LEU A 253 -5.86 -8.85 -12.93
C LEU A 253 -7.22 -9.11 -13.59
N TYR A 254 -7.25 -9.26 -14.92
CA TYR A 254 -8.47 -9.63 -15.62
C TYR A 254 -8.99 -11.00 -15.19
N ARG A 255 -8.11 -11.99 -15.09
CA ARG A 255 -8.49 -13.36 -14.67
C ARG A 255 -9.04 -13.36 -13.24
N PHE A 256 -8.36 -12.73 -12.30
CA PHE A 256 -8.80 -12.68 -10.91
C PHE A 256 -10.11 -11.90 -10.76
N TRP A 257 -10.28 -10.79 -11.50
CA TRP A 257 -11.54 -10.06 -11.48
C TRP A 257 -12.70 -10.91 -11.99
N LYS A 258 -12.48 -11.69 -13.05
CA LYS A 258 -13.49 -12.60 -13.59
C LYS A 258 -13.85 -13.73 -12.60
N GLU A 259 -12.85 -14.37 -12.02
CA GLU A 259 -13.03 -15.45 -11.03
C GLU A 259 -13.83 -14.97 -9.82
N GLU A 260 -13.50 -13.80 -9.26
CA GLU A 260 -14.20 -13.26 -8.09
C GLU A 260 -15.60 -12.74 -8.44
N ALA A 261 -15.82 -12.23 -9.65
CA ALA A 261 -17.16 -11.87 -10.11
C ALA A 261 -18.07 -13.10 -10.27
N GLU A 262 -17.54 -14.21 -10.79
CA GLU A 262 -18.27 -15.48 -10.89
C GLU A 262 -18.65 -16.02 -9.50
N ILE A 263 -17.75 -15.92 -8.51
CA ILE A 263 -18.04 -16.30 -7.12
C ILE A 263 -19.12 -15.39 -6.51
N GLU A 264 -19.02 -14.07 -6.71
CA GLU A 264 -20.02 -13.12 -6.20
C GLU A 264 -21.41 -13.35 -6.82
N ASP A 265 -21.48 -13.74 -8.10
CA ASP A 265 -22.72 -14.07 -8.79
C ASP A 265 -23.30 -15.41 -8.27
N GLU A 266 -22.47 -16.45 -8.10
CA GLU A 266 -22.91 -17.75 -7.55
C GLU A 266 -23.48 -17.62 -6.12
N VAL A 267 -22.82 -16.86 -5.25
CA VAL A 267 -23.30 -16.63 -3.88
C VAL A 267 -24.65 -15.90 -3.89
N GLN A 268 -24.81 -14.88 -4.74
CA GLN A 268 -26.10 -14.16 -4.87
C GLN A 268 -27.23 -15.07 -5.38
N THR A 269 -26.94 -16.01 -6.27
CA THR A 269 -27.96 -16.97 -6.74
C THR A 269 -28.40 -17.95 -5.66
N ILE A 270 -27.47 -18.40 -4.81
CA ILE A 270 -27.80 -19.33 -3.71
C ILE A 270 -28.63 -18.61 -2.65
N ASP A 271 -28.21 -17.41 -2.22
CA ASP A 271 -28.94 -16.62 -1.21
C ASP A 271 -30.37 -16.28 -1.70
N GLY A 272 -30.52 -15.93 -2.98
CA GLY A 272 -31.83 -15.65 -3.58
C GLY A 272 -32.71 -16.89 -3.79
N GLU A 273 -32.13 -18.09 -3.86
CA GLU A 273 -32.89 -19.36 -3.87
C GLU A 273 -33.32 -19.75 -2.45
N GLU A 274 -32.50 -19.55 -1.42
CA GLU A 274 -32.87 -19.84 -0.02
C GLU A 274 -34.01 -18.93 0.49
N ASP A 275 -34.00 -17.64 0.17
CA ASP A 275 -35.08 -16.70 0.53
C ASP A 275 -36.42 -17.03 -0.18
N GLY A 276 -36.40 -17.82 -1.26
CA GLY A 276 -37.59 -18.21 -2.02
C GLY A 276 -38.32 -19.45 -1.50
N TYR A 277 -37.77 -20.17 -0.53
CA TYR A 277 -38.40 -21.38 0.07
C TYR A 277 -39.14 -21.10 1.38
N ASP A 278 -38.99 -19.90 1.97
CA ASP A 278 -39.63 -19.53 3.24
C ASP A 278 -40.97 -18.78 3.07
N GLU A 279 -41.40 -18.44 1.84
CA GLU A 279 -42.70 -17.78 1.60
C GLU A 279 -43.90 -18.72 1.36
N ASP A 280 -43.70 -20.05 1.27
CA ASP A 280 -44.78 -21.02 0.90
C ASP A 280 -45.27 -21.94 2.05
N ARG A 281 -45.02 -21.57 3.32
CA ARG A 281 -45.63 -22.23 4.49
C ARG A 281 -46.21 -21.19 5.41
N ASP A 282 -47.49 -20.84 5.21
CA ASP A 282 -48.46 -20.48 6.25
C ASP A 282 -49.77 -20.03 5.59
N GLU A 283 -50.39 -20.89 4.78
CA GLU A 283 -51.82 -20.81 4.46
C GLU A 283 -52.39 -22.22 4.58
N ASP A 284 -52.94 -22.54 5.74
CA ASP A 284 -54.06 -23.47 5.93
C ASP A 284 -54.32 -23.63 7.44
N ASP A 285 -55.26 -22.84 7.97
CA ASP A 285 -56.24 -23.30 8.96
C ASP A 285 -57.36 -22.26 9.04
N GLU A 286 -58.45 -22.56 8.32
CA GLU A 286 -59.76 -21.89 8.38
C GLU A 286 -60.59 -22.33 9.60
N ASP A 287 -61.57 -21.48 9.92
CA ASP A 287 -62.82 -21.71 10.67
C ASP A 287 -62.79 -21.69 12.22
N ASN A 288 -63.72 -21.08 12.96
CA ASN A 288 -64.83 -20.13 12.73
C ASN A 288 -65.36 -19.77 14.16
N ASP A 289 -66.27 -18.78 14.22
CA ASP A 289 -67.31 -18.55 15.25
C ASP A 289 -67.23 -17.26 16.11
N GLU A 290 -67.93 -16.24 15.58
CA GLU A 290 -69.00 -15.41 16.19
C GLU A 290 -68.78 -14.57 17.49
N ASP A 291 -69.00 -13.26 17.31
CA ASP A 291 -69.18 -12.11 18.24
C ASP A 291 -70.55 -12.14 18.97
N PRO A 292 -71.03 -11.15 19.80
CA PRO A 292 -70.46 -10.19 20.78
C PRO A 292 -71.13 -10.29 22.19
N SER A 293 -70.61 -9.52 23.18
CA SER A 293 -71.35 -8.66 24.14
C SER A 293 -70.85 -8.71 25.60
N GLY A 294 -70.84 -7.55 26.28
CA GLY A 294 -70.91 -7.45 27.75
C GLY A 294 -69.97 -6.44 28.41
N GLU A 295 -70.50 -5.24 28.70
CA GLU A 295 -69.91 -4.21 29.58
C GLU A 295 -69.90 -4.62 31.07
N GLU A 296 -68.95 -4.08 31.85
CA GLU A 296 -69.04 -3.56 33.26
C GLU A 296 -67.67 -3.68 33.97
N GLN A 297 -66.96 -2.57 34.22
CA GLN A 297 -67.02 -1.65 35.37
C GLN A 297 -66.21 -2.05 36.63
N ALA A 298 -65.39 -1.06 37.05
CA ALA A 298 -65.09 -0.62 38.42
C ALA A 298 -64.02 -1.35 39.29
N GLN A 299 -62.90 -0.61 39.47
CA GLN A 299 -62.29 -0.12 40.73
C GLN A 299 -62.12 -1.06 41.94
N VAL A 300 -60.94 -1.00 42.59
CA VAL A 300 -60.69 -0.51 43.97
C VAL A 300 -59.29 -0.97 44.47
N GLU A 301 -58.45 0.01 44.84
CA GLU A 301 -57.21 -0.05 45.65
C GLU A 301 -57.56 -0.17 47.17
N PRO A 302 -56.64 -0.06 48.17
CA PRO A 302 -55.27 -0.55 48.38
C PRO A 302 -55.13 -1.21 49.80
N LEU A 303 -53.93 -1.53 50.28
CA LEU A 303 -53.47 -1.56 51.71
C LEU A 303 -52.03 -2.14 51.73
N ALA A 304 -50.95 -1.35 51.90
CA ALA A 304 -50.42 -0.74 53.13
C ALA A 304 -49.53 -1.66 54.01
N VAL A 305 -48.25 -1.23 54.12
CA VAL A 305 -47.48 -1.03 55.39
C VAL A 305 -46.73 -2.28 55.92
N GLU A 306 -45.45 -2.29 56.30
CA GLU A 306 -44.49 -1.25 56.74
C GLU A 306 -43.03 -1.77 56.72
N SER A 307 -42.08 -0.82 56.74
CA SER A 307 -40.80 -0.76 57.50
C SER A 307 -39.66 -1.78 57.20
N ASP A 308 -38.36 -1.46 57.21
CA ASP A 308 -37.60 -0.35 57.79
C ASP A 308 -36.30 -0.02 57.01
N GLU A 309 -36.00 1.29 57.03
CA GLU A 309 -34.70 2.01 57.16
C GLU A 309 -33.45 1.56 56.34
N GLN A 310 -32.92 2.31 55.34
CA GLN A 310 -32.20 3.62 55.36
C GLN A 310 -30.71 3.53 55.81
N PRO A 311 -29.80 4.43 55.37
CA PRO A 311 -28.77 4.09 54.38
C PRO A 311 -27.34 4.41 54.87
N PHE A 312 -26.32 4.19 54.03
CA PHE A 312 -25.05 4.93 54.19
C PHE A 312 -24.52 5.40 52.84
N SER A 313 -24.38 6.72 52.76
CA SER A 313 -23.86 7.55 51.69
C SER A 313 -22.33 7.58 51.67
N GLU A 314 -21.80 7.92 50.48
CA GLU A 314 -20.71 8.86 50.14
C GLU A 314 -19.56 9.04 51.16
N ASP A 315 -18.29 9.03 50.73
CA ASP A 315 -17.70 10.28 50.26
C ASP A 315 -16.50 10.08 49.31
N ALA A 316 -16.42 11.04 48.38
CA ALA A 316 -15.30 11.36 47.52
C ALA A 316 -14.42 12.47 48.15
N ASP A 317 -13.19 12.55 47.64
CA ASP A 317 -12.26 13.70 47.60
C ASP A 317 -11.67 14.24 48.91
N GLU A 318 -10.34 14.23 49.03
CA GLU A 318 -9.53 15.48 49.01
C GLU A 318 -8.00 15.25 49.04
N GLU A 319 -7.35 16.05 48.20
CA GLU A 319 -6.00 16.63 48.16
C GLU A 319 -4.87 16.23 49.15
N ALA A 320 -3.63 16.23 48.64
CA ALA A 320 -2.63 17.27 48.97
C ALA A 320 -1.25 17.07 48.30
N ALA A 321 -0.64 18.21 47.99
CA ALA A 321 0.65 18.42 47.33
C ALA A 321 1.89 18.15 48.21
N GLY A 322 3.09 18.11 47.60
CA GLY A 322 4.35 18.39 48.33
C GLY A 322 5.64 17.73 47.84
N THR A 323 6.31 18.44 46.94
CA THR A 323 7.74 18.55 46.54
C THR A 323 8.92 18.00 47.41
N VAL A 324 10.07 17.83 46.70
CA VAL A 324 11.52 17.78 47.13
C VAL A 324 12.01 16.38 47.61
N GLU A 325 13.12 15.75 47.19
CA GLU A 325 14.52 16.19 47.02
C GLU A 325 15.37 15.14 46.23
N GLU A 326 16.58 15.54 45.85
CA GLU A 326 17.65 14.91 45.05
C GLU A 326 18.28 13.61 45.63
N ASP A 327 19.01 12.84 44.81
CA ASP A 327 20.48 12.53 44.90
C ASP A 327 20.86 11.26 44.05
N PRO A 328 22.12 10.98 43.63
CA PRO A 328 22.41 10.57 42.26
C PRO A 328 22.98 9.14 42.23
N ARG A 329 23.05 8.56 41.04
CA ARG A 329 24.05 7.56 40.63
C ARG A 329 23.92 7.27 39.15
#